data_AF-A0A845AXD8-F1
#
_entry.id   AF-A0A845AXD8-F1
#
_cell.length_a   1.000
_cell.length_b   1.000
_cell.length_c   1.000
_cell.angle_alpha   90.00
_cell.angle_beta   90.00
_cell.angle_gamma   90.00
#
_symmetry.space_group_name_H-M   'P 1'
#
loop_
_entity.id
_entity.type
_entity.pdbx_description
1 polymer ?
#
loop_
_entity_poly.entity_id
_entity_poly.type
_entity_poly.pdbx_seq_one_letter_code
_entity_poly.pdbx_strand_id
1 'polypeptide(L)'
;MTKPKSELADANTEMTSAHLSSRKLYSSILMALTLLAVVFGAGVVSGYLDAGGGDRADVLLGIVIAWVSVVAGLAVLAARVWPKHAKEPISRSSRRSRNLIYVLVAVGAVLGLLLGYNEPEGISLLSSGPIPAFPALVAIGLWVICAPIVTLMWWRSTDEHDRASYTDGANVAGHAYLFIVPSWWVATRAGVLPEQDPIIVLLIVATIWSAVWLYRRYF
;
A
#
# COMPACT_ATOMS: atom_id res chain seq x y z
N MET A 1 -8.08 46.87 33.76
CA MET A 1 -8.13 46.66 32.31
C MET A 1 -8.14 45.16 32.03
N THR A 2 -9.32 44.58 31.89
CA THR A 2 -9.51 43.18 31.51
C THR A 2 -9.44 43.07 29.99
N LYS A 3 -8.52 42.26 29.45
CA LYS A 3 -8.43 42.01 28.01
C LYS A 3 -9.79 41.55 27.46
N PRO A 4 -10.19 42.01 26.26
CA PRO A 4 -11.48 41.67 25.68
C PRO A 4 -11.58 40.16 25.44
N LYS A 5 -12.71 39.56 25.84
CA LYS A 5 -12.98 38.11 25.74
C LYS A 5 -12.85 37.54 24.31
N SER A 6 -12.89 38.39 23.28
CA SER A 6 -12.71 37.98 21.88
C SER A 6 -11.28 37.53 21.58
N GLU A 7 -10.25 38.18 22.13
CA GLU A 7 -8.84 37.79 21.91
C GLU A 7 -8.52 36.40 22.50
N LEU A 8 -9.21 36.01 23.57
CA LEU A 8 -9.03 34.69 24.20
C LEU A 8 -9.72 33.56 23.41
N ALA A 9 -10.78 33.86 22.65
CA ALA A 9 -11.44 32.88 21.81
C ALA A 9 -10.60 32.57 20.56
N ASP A 10 -10.02 33.60 19.95
CA ASP A 10 -9.18 33.45 18.75
C ASP A 10 -7.87 32.69 19.07
N ALA A 11 -7.22 33.01 20.19
CA ALA A 11 -6.00 32.31 20.62
C ALA A 11 -6.22 30.81 20.90
N ASN A 12 -7.36 30.43 21.47
CA ASN A 12 -7.70 29.01 21.70
C ASN A 12 -7.99 28.28 20.39
N THR A 13 -8.55 28.97 19.39
CA THR A 13 -8.88 28.39 18.09
C THR A 13 -7.61 28.17 17.26
N GLU A 14 -6.67 29.11 17.29
CA GLU A 14 -5.35 28.97 16.66
C GLU A 14 -4.47 27.89 17.31
N MET A 15 -4.46 27.82 18.65
CA MET A 15 -3.66 26.81 19.34
C MET A 15 -4.21 25.39 19.09
N THR A 16 -5.54 25.24 18.95
CA THR A 16 -6.17 23.95 18.63
C THR A 16 -5.90 23.50 17.18
N SER A 17 -5.88 24.43 16.21
CA SER A 17 -5.62 24.11 14.80
C SER A 17 -4.16 23.68 14.56
N ALA A 18 -3.20 24.31 15.24
CA ALA A 18 -1.77 23.97 15.15
C ALA A 18 -1.47 22.56 15.70
N HIS A 19 -2.08 22.16 16.83
CA HIS A 19 -1.92 20.81 17.38
C HIS A 19 -2.55 19.72 16.52
N LEU A 20 -3.65 20.03 15.83
CA LEU A 20 -4.32 19.10 14.91
C LEU A 20 -3.49 18.86 13.64
N SER A 21 -2.85 19.89 13.08
CA SER A 21 -2.00 19.73 11.87
C SER A 21 -0.74 18.90 12.18
N SER A 22 -0.12 19.14 13.34
CA SER A 22 1.07 18.40 13.78
C SER A 22 0.77 16.91 13.97
N ARG A 23 -0.33 16.54 14.63
CA ARG A 23 -0.72 15.13 14.82
C ARG A 23 -1.04 14.41 13.50
N LYS A 24 -1.69 15.08 12.55
CA LYS A 24 -1.94 14.53 11.22
C LYS A 24 -0.61 14.21 10.53
N LEU A 25 0.32 15.16 10.48
CA LEU A 25 1.65 14.98 9.90
C LEU A 25 2.40 13.80 10.53
N TYR A 26 2.42 13.69 11.87
CA TYR A 26 3.03 12.55 12.55
C TYR A 26 2.42 11.21 12.17
N SER A 27 1.08 11.11 12.09
CA SER A 27 0.41 9.87 11.70
C SER A 27 0.73 9.46 10.26
N SER A 28 0.84 10.43 9.35
CA SER A 28 1.19 10.23 7.95
C SER A 28 2.64 9.75 7.78
N ILE A 29 3.57 10.35 8.52
CA ILE A 29 4.98 9.90 8.55
C ILE A 29 5.06 8.46 9.08
N LEU A 30 4.33 8.13 10.14
CA LEU A 30 4.31 6.77 10.68
C LEU A 30 3.72 5.75 9.69
N MET A 31 2.67 6.10 8.94
CA MET A 31 2.16 5.25 7.87
C MET A 31 3.20 5.03 6.77
N ALA A 32 3.85 6.11 6.32
CA ALA A 32 4.89 6.04 5.30
C ALA A 32 6.07 5.17 5.76
N LEU A 33 6.51 5.32 7.02
CA LEU A 33 7.54 4.47 7.63
C LEU A 33 7.10 3.02 7.76
N THR A 34 5.83 2.76 8.10
CA THR A 34 5.29 1.39 8.16
C THR A 34 5.31 0.74 6.78
N LEU A 35 4.85 1.45 5.75
CA LEU A 35 4.89 0.98 4.37
C LEU A 35 6.33 0.73 3.90
N LEU A 36 7.24 1.66 4.19
CA LEU A 36 8.66 1.52 3.87
C LEU A 36 9.27 0.31 4.57
N ALA A 37 8.96 0.08 5.86
CA ALA A 37 9.45 -1.07 6.61
C ALA A 37 8.93 -2.41 6.05
N VAL A 38 7.69 -2.44 5.55
CA VAL A 38 7.13 -3.61 4.86
C VAL A 38 7.92 -3.90 3.59
N VAL A 39 8.10 -2.90 2.72
CA VAL A 39 8.85 -3.06 1.45
C VAL A 39 10.31 -3.41 1.71
N PHE A 40 10.96 -2.72 2.63
CA PHE A 40 12.35 -2.94 2.98
C PHE A 40 12.59 -4.33 3.55
N GLY A 41 11.76 -4.77 4.51
CA GLY A 41 11.91 -6.11 5.09
C GLY A 41 11.67 -7.22 4.08
N ALA A 42 10.76 -7.02 3.14
CA ALA A 42 10.59 -7.91 2.00
C ALA A 42 11.92 -8.01 1.20
N GLY A 43 12.54 -6.88 0.86
CA GLY A 43 13.85 -6.84 0.19
C GLY A 43 14.98 -7.51 0.98
N VAL A 44 15.02 -7.34 2.31
CA VAL A 44 16.02 -7.99 3.19
C VAL A 44 15.85 -9.51 3.19
N VAL A 45 14.61 -10.01 3.27
CA VAL A 45 14.34 -11.45 3.20
C VAL A 45 14.76 -12.01 1.85
N SER A 46 14.39 -11.34 0.74
CA SER A 46 14.79 -11.76 -0.60
C SER A 46 16.31 -11.79 -0.76
N GLY A 47 17.01 -10.71 -0.40
CA GLY A 47 18.46 -10.63 -0.54
C GLY A 47 19.21 -11.63 0.34
N TYR A 48 18.67 -11.97 1.52
CA TYR A 48 19.23 -13.02 2.38
C TYR A 48 19.10 -14.41 1.75
N LEU A 49 17.96 -14.71 1.14
CA LEU A 49 17.73 -15.97 0.44
C LEU A 49 18.63 -16.08 -0.80
N ASP A 50 18.72 -15.02 -1.60
CA ASP A 50 19.57 -14.97 -2.80
C ASP A 50 21.06 -15.11 -2.49
N ALA A 51 21.51 -14.67 -1.31
CA ALA A 51 22.88 -14.84 -0.84
C ALA A 51 23.21 -16.27 -0.38
N GLY A 52 22.32 -17.24 -0.59
CA GLY A 52 22.48 -18.63 -0.15
C GLY A 52 22.15 -18.85 1.34
N GLY A 53 21.44 -17.90 1.97
CA GLY A 53 21.06 -17.99 3.39
C GLY A 53 19.98 -19.03 3.70
N GLY A 54 19.41 -19.68 2.69
CA GLY A 54 18.32 -20.65 2.81
C GLY A 54 18.62 -21.84 3.73
N ASP A 55 19.88 -22.25 3.84
CA ASP A 55 20.31 -23.39 4.69
C ASP A 55 20.26 -23.07 6.19
N ARG A 56 20.17 -21.79 6.56
CA ARG A 56 20.14 -21.32 7.96
C ARG A 56 18.75 -20.82 8.33
N ALA A 57 17.83 -21.76 8.50
CA ALA A 57 16.44 -21.50 8.87
C ALA A 57 16.31 -20.73 10.20
N ASP A 58 17.27 -20.90 11.12
CA ASP A 58 17.37 -20.18 12.39
C ASP A 58 17.58 -18.66 12.18
N VAL A 59 18.46 -18.30 11.24
CA VAL A 59 18.76 -16.90 10.90
C VAL A 59 17.59 -16.28 10.13
N LEU A 60 16.99 -17.00 9.19
CA LEU A 60 15.79 -16.55 8.48
C LEU A 60 14.64 -16.28 9.45
N LEU A 61 14.38 -17.19 10.39
CA LEU A 61 13.38 -17.02 11.42
C LEU A 61 13.67 -15.77 12.27
N GLY A 62 14.94 -15.55 12.65
CA GLY A 62 15.37 -14.34 13.36
C GLY A 62 15.08 -13.05 12.58
N ILE A 63 15.39 -13.02 11.28
CA ILE A 63 15.11 -11.89 10.39
C ILE A 63 13.60 -11.63 10.31
N VAL A 64 12.79 -12.67 10.12
CA VAL A 64 11.33 -12.54 10.00
C VAL A 64 10.72 -12.06 11.31
N ILE A 65 11.12 -12.60 12.46
CA ILE A 65 10.63 -12.17 13.78
C ILE A 65 11.00 -10.70 14.02
N ALA A 66 12.24 -10.30 13.74
CA ALA A 66 12.68 -8.92 13.89
C ALA A 66 11.87 -7.98 12.99
N TRP A 67 11.69 -8.35 11.72
CA TRP A 67 10.91 -7.59 10.75
C TRP A 67 9.45 -7.44 11.17
N VAL A 68 8.78 -8.55 11.51
CA VAL A 68 7.38 -8.55 11.98
C VAL A 68 7.24 -7.69 13.24
N SER A 69 8.22 -7.72 14.15
CA SER A 69 8.22 -6.89 15.36
C SER A 69 8.33 -5.40 15.05
N VAL A 70 9.18 -5.01 14.09
CA VAL A 70 9.30 -3.62 13.64
C VAL A 70 8.01 -3.14 12.98
N VAL A 71 7.45 -3.93 12.06
CA VAL A 71 6.20 -3.59 11.37
C VAL A 71 5.04 -3.50 12.36
N ALA A 72 4.91 -4.46 13.28
CA ALA A 72 3.89 -4.44 14.32
C ALA A 72 4.05 -3.24 15.26
N GLY A 73 5.27 -2.92 15.68
CA GLY A 73 5.57 -1.75 16.50
C GLY A 73 5.17 -0.44 15.82
N LEU A 74 5.56 -0.26 14.56
CA LEU A 74 5.20 0.91 13.76
C LEU A 74 3.68 1.01 13.53
N ALA A 75 3.03 -0.11 13.22
CA ALA A 75 1.58 -0.16 13.03
C ALA A 75 0.82 0.18 14.32
N VAL A 76 1.27 -0.32 15.47
CA VAL A 76 0.69 0.01 16.78
C VAL A 76 0.90 1.48 17.12
N LEU A 77 2.09 2.04 16.86
CA LEU A 77 2.37 3.46 17.06
C LEU A 77 1.49 4.33 16.15
N ALA A 78 1.38 3.98 14.87
CA ALA A 78 0.51 4.65 13.93
C ALA A 78 -0.95 4.61 14.41
N ALA A 79 -1.42 3.46 14.89
CA ALA A 79 -2.77 3.31 15.43
C ALA A 79 -3.01 4.11 16.72
N ARG A 80 -1.99 4.28 17.57
CA ARG A 80 -2.09 5.08 18.81
C ARG A 80 -2.12 6.57 18.54
N VAL A 81 -1.35 7.04 17.55
CA VAL A 81 -1.26 8.46 17.18
C VAL A 81 -2.37 8.86 16.21
N TRP A 82 -3.04 7.88 15.60
CA TRP A 82 -4.15 8.12 14.68
C TRP A 82 -5.17 9.08 15.31
N PRO A 83 -5.48 10.21 14.65
CA PRO A 83 -6.47 11.14 15.18
C PRO A 83 -7.80 10.39 15.31
N LYS A 84 -8.18 10.13 16.57
CA LYS A 84 -9.53 9.67 16.91
C LYS A 84 -10.45 10.82 16.54
N HIS A 85 -10.92 10.82 15.30
CA HIS A 85 -12.00 11.71 14.90
C HIS A 85 -13.11 11.49 15.93
N ALA A 86 -13.72 12.59 16.40
CA ALA A 86 -14.90 12.55 17.25
C ALA A 86 -15.83 11.46 16.69
N LYS A 87 -16.45 10.65 17.56
CA LYS A 87 -17.21 9.44 17.24
C LYS A 87 -18.38 9.72 16.29
N GLU A 88 -18.08 10.09 15.06
CA GLU A 88 -19.04 10.25 14.00
C GLU A 88 -19.43 8.82 13.60
N PRO A 89 -20.74 8.54 13.55
CA PRO A 89 -21.22 7.25 13.10
C PRO A 89 -20.64 6.97 11.71
N ILE A 90 -19.71 6.04 11.62
CA ILE A 90 -19.15 5.59 10.33
C ILE A 90 -20.32 5.10 9.49
N SER A 91 -20.50 5.70 8.31
CA SER A 91 -21.57 5.31 7.39
C SER A 91 -21.47 3.82 7.04
N ARG A 92 -22.63 3.17 6.81
CA ARG A 92 -22.67 1.75 6.44
C ARG A 92 -21.85 1.47 5.16
N SER A 93 -21.83 2.44 4.25
CA SER A 93 -21.00 2.44 3.03
C SER A 93 -19.51 2.42 3.36
N SER A 94 -19.03 3.34 4.20
CA SER A 94 -17.61 3.42 4.59
C SER A 94 -17.13 2.14 5.31
N ARG A 95 -17.98 1.56 6.18
CA ARG A 95 -17.67 0.27 6.83
C ARG A 95 -17.54 -0.87 5.82
N ARG A 96 -18.41 -0.92 4.80
CA ARG A 96 -18.37 -1.95 3.77
C ARG A 96 -17.13 -1.82 2.89
N SER A 97 -16.80 -0.61 2.45
CA SER A 97 -15.58 -0.29 1.70
C SER A 97 -14.32 -0.71 2.48
N ARG A 98 -14.23 -0.35 3.77
CA ARG A 98 -13.11 -0.75 4.63
C ARG A 98 -12.99 -2.27 4.78
N ASN A 99 -14.11 -2.96 5.00
CA ASN A 99 -14.09 -4.41 5.09
C ASN A 99 -13.66 -5.07 3.77
N LEU A 100 -14.04 -4.49 2.62
CA LEU A 100 -13.62 -4.98 1.32
C LEU A 100 -12.10 -4.86 1.13
N ILE A 101 -11.48 -3.75 1.58
CA ILE A 101 -10.03 -3.59 1.58
C ILE A 101 -9.37 -4.70 2.43
N TYR A 102 -9.86 -4.97 3.63
CA TYR A 102 -9.28 -6.02 4.48
C TYR A 102 -9.38 -7.41 3.84
N VAL A 103 -10.50 -7.73 3.19
CA VAL A 103 -10.65 -8.97 2.45
C VAL A 103 -9.68 -9.03 1.27
N LEU A 104 -9.53 -7.95 0.51
CA LEU A 104 -8.59 -7.89 -0.61
C LEU A 104 -7.14 -8.05 -0.17
N VAL A 105 -6.75 -7.42 0.93
CA VAL A 105 -5.40 -7.58 1.52
C VAL A 105 -5.18 -9.03 1.95
N ALA A 106 -6.16 -9.66 2.62
CA ALA A 106 -6.06 -11.05 3.01
C ALA A 106 -5.96 -12.00 1.81
N VAL A 107 -6.79 -11.79 0.78
CA VAL A 107 -6.75 -12.57 -0.47
C VAL A 107 -5.40 -12.40 -1.17
N GLY A 108 -4.88 -11.17 -1.26
CA GLY A 108 -3.57 -10.89 -1.84
C GLY A 108 -2.43 -11.57 -1.08
N ALA A 109 -2.48 -11.57 0.25
CA ALA A 109 -1.50 -12.26 1.08
C ALA A 109 -1.52 -13.78 0.87
N VAL A 110 -2.72 -14.39 0.84
CA VAL A 110 -2.88 -15.83 0.55
C VAL A 110 -2.38 -16.17 -0.86
N LEU A 111 -2.68 -15.32 -1.84
CA LEU A 111 -2.20 -15.51 -3.21
C LEU A 111 -0.68 -15.40 -3.30
N GLY A 112 -0.08 -14.41 -2.64
CA GLY A 112 1.37 -14.26 -2.58
C GLY A 112 2.06 -15.46 -1.93
N LEU A 113 1.50 -15.98 -0.83
CA LEU A 113 1.99 -17.21 -0.19
C LEU A 113 1.85 -18.43 -1.10
N LEU A 114 0.70 -18.56 -1.79
CA LEU A 114 0.47 -19.65 -2.73
C LEU A 114 1.49 -19.63 -3.86
N LEU A 115 1.77 -18.46 -4.42
CA LEU A 115 2.76 -18.30 -5.49
C LEU A 115 4.17 -18.60 -4.97
N GLY A 116 4.58 -17.96 -3.86
CA GLY A 116 5.92 -18.16 -3.30
C GLY A 116 6.20 -19.59 -2.81
N TYR A 117 5.20 -20.31 -2.30
CA TYR A 117 5.36 -21.71 -1.89
C TYR A 117 5.61 -22.66 -3.07
N ASN A 118 5.08 -22.32 -4.25
CA ASN A 118 5.20 -23.14 -5.45
C ASN A 118 6.40 -22.73 -6.33
N GLU A 119 7.26 -21.84 -5.83
CA GLU A 119 8.42 -21.34 -6.57
C GLU A 119 9.56 -22.37 -6.54
N PRO A 120 10.04 -22.88 -7.70
CA PRO A 120 11.04 -23.95 -7.74
C PRO A 120 12.42 -23.54 -7.20
N GLU A 121 12.80 -22.28 -7.35
CA GLU A 121 14.14 -21.75 -7.01
C GLU A 121 14.19 -21.08 -5.62
N GLY A 122 13.11 -21.19 -4.84
CA GLY A 122 12.96 -20.56 -3.53
C GLY A 122 12.14 -19.27 -3.56
N ILE A 123 11.87 -18.70 -2.39
CA ILE A 123 11.00 -17.51 -2.26
C ILE A 123 11.76 -16.26 -2.69
N SER A 124 11.63 -15.86 -3.95
CA SER A 124 12.05 -14.54 -4.44
C SER A 124 10.83 -13.66 -4.74
N LEU A 125 10.86 -12.40 -4.29
CA LEU A 125 9.70 -11.50 -4.38
C LEU A 125 9.40 -11.00 -5.79
N LEU A 126 10.41 -11.04 -6.67
CA LEU A 126 10.35 -10.59 -8.06
C LEU A 126 10.89 -11.67 -8.98
N SER A 127 10.67 -12.95 -8.64
CA SER A 127 11.06 -14.04 -9.52
C SER A 127 10.34 -13.91 -10.87
N SER A 128 11.13 -13.97 -11.94
CA SER A 128 10.63 -14.12 -13.32
C SER A 128 10.57 -15.58 -13.75
N GLY A 129 10.65 -16.52 -12.79
CA GLY A 129 10.60 -17.95 -13.03
C GLY A 129 9.25 -18.44 -13.55
N PRO A 130 9.20 -19.63 -14.19
CA PRO A 130 7.94 -20.20 -14.64
C PRO A 130 7.01 -20.56 -13.46
N ILE A 131 5.83 -19.95 -13.41
CA ILE A 131 4.81 -20.26 -12.41
C ILE A 131 4.12 -21.60 -12.77
N PRO A 132 3.98 -22.54 -11.83
CA PRO A 132 3.25 -23.79 -12.10
C PRO A 132 1.80 -23.55 -12.54
N ALA A 133 1.27 -24.44 -13.38
CA ALA A 133 -0.03 -24.23 -14.04
C ALA A 133 -1.19 -23.99 -13.06
N PHE A 134 -1.25 -24.73 -11.94
CA PHE A 134 -2.32 -24.60 -10.96
C PHE A 134 -2.37 -23.22 -10.29
N PRO A 135 -1.32 -22.73 -9.60
CA PRO A 135 -1.34 -21.40 -8.99
C PRO A 135 -1.48 -20.28 -10.02
N ALA A 136 -0.96 -20.46 -11.24
CA ALA A 136 -1.17 -19.53 -12.34
C ALA A 136 -2.67 -19.40 -12.72
N LEU A 137 -3.39 -20.52 -12.88
CA LEU A 137 -4.83 -20.51 -13.19
C LEU A 137 -5.65 -19.87 -12.07
N VAL A 138 -5.29 -20.11 -10.80
CA VAL A 138 -5.92 -19.45 -9.65
C VAL A 138 -5.71 -17.93 -9.69
N ALA A 139 -4.46 -17.49 -9.92
CA ALA A 139 -4.13 -16.08 -10.02
C ALA A 139 -4.87 -15.39 -11.18
N ILE A 140 -4.91 -16.04 -12.36
CA ILE A 140 -5.65 -15.55 -13.53
C ILE A 140 -7.15 -15.44 -13.21
N GLY A 141 -7.74 -16.47 -12.58
CA GLY A 141 -9.15 -16.43 -12.18
C GLY A 141 -9.46 -15.27 -11.22
N LEU A 142 -8.59 -15.05 -10.22
CA LEU A 142 -8.73 -13.93 -9.30
C LEU A 142 -8.63 -12.58 -10.03
N TRP A 143 -7.71 -12.42 -10.97
CA TRP A 143 -7.54 -11.18 -11.71
C TRP A 143 -8.65 -10.93 -12.74
N VAL A 144 -8.99 -11.92 -13.55
CA VAL A 144 -9.94 -11.75 -14.67
C VAL A 144 -11.39 -11.80 -14.21
N ILE A 145 -11.70 -12.54 -13.14
CA ILE A 145 -13.08 -12.71 -12.66
C ILE A 145 -13.31 -11.92 -11.38
N CYS A 146 -12.50 -12.15 -10.34
CA CYS A 146 -12.76 -11.54 -9.04
C CYS A 146 -12.48 -10.03 -9.03
N ALA A 147 -11.41 -9.55 -9.68
CA ALA A 147 -11.07 -8.13 -9.65
C ALA A 147 -12.15 -7.24 -10.31
N PRO A 148 -12.75 -7.57 -11.47
CA PRO A 148 -13.87 -6.81 -12.01
C PRO A 148 -15.11 -6.84 -11.09
N ILE A 149 -15.44 -8.01 -10.52
CA ILE A 149 -16.57 -8.13 -9.59
C ILE A 149 -16.36 -7.22 -8.37
N VAL A 150 -15.17 -7.28 -7.77
CA VAL A 150 -14.83 -6.44 -6.62
C VAL A 150 -14.83 -4.96 -7.00
N THR A 151 -14.33 -4.60 -8.18
CA THR A 151 -14.38 -3.23 -8.70
C THR A 151 -15.83 -2.74 -8.82
N LEU A 152 -16.74 -3.55 -9.36
CA LEU A 152 -18.17 -3.21 -9.44
C LEU A 152 -18.82 -3.10 -8.05
N MET A 153 -18.48 -4.00 -7.12
CA MET A 153 -18.95 -3.93 -5.73
C MET A 153 -18.42 -2.68 -5.02
N TRP A 154 -17.17 -2.30 -5.27
CA TRP A 154 -16.55 -1.09 -4.77
C TRP A 154 -17.31 0.13 -5.28
N TRP A 155 -17.49 0.27 -6.59
CA TRP A 155 -18.24 1.39 -7.19
C TRP A 155 -19.65 1.53 -6.61
N ARG A 156 -20.37 0.43 -6.43
CA ARG A 156 -21.73 0.45 -5.86
C ARG A 156 -21.78 0.80 -4.37
N SER A 157 -20.72 0.50 -3.62
CA SER A 157 -20.71 0.68 -2.17
C SER A 157 -20.07 1.96 -1.69
N THR A 158 -19.29 2.62 -2.55
CA THR A 158 -18.45 3.77 -2.20
C THR A 158 -19.22 5.09 -2.39
N ASP A 159 -18.99 6.06 -1.49
CA ASP A 159 -19.59 7.39 -1.55
C ASP A 159 -18.90 8.28 -2.61
N GLU A 160 -19.49 9.41 -2.97
CA GLU A 160 -19.03 10.28 -4.05
C GLU A 160 -17.62 10.84 -3.79
N HIS A 161 -17.32 11.24 -2.56
CA HIS A 161 -15.98 11.71 -2.18
C HIS A 161 -14.90 10.63 -2.32
N ASP A 162 -15.21 9.40 -1.91
CA ASP A 162 -14.28 8.27 -2.02
C ASP A 162 -14.12 7.84 -3.50
N ARG A 163 -15.18 7.96 -4.33
CA ARG A 163 -15.14 7.70 -5.78
C ARG A 163 -14.30 8.73 -6.53
N ALA A 164 -14.43 10.01 -6.18
CA ALA A 164 -13.59 11.07 -6.76
C ALA A 164 -12.11 10.80 -6.46
N SER A 165 -11.78 10.48 -5.21
CA SER A 165 -10.41 10.12 -4.80
C SER A 165 -9.86 8.90 -5.55
N TYR A 166 -10.69 7.88 -5.76
CA TYR A 166 -10.33 6.68 -6.52
C TYR A 166 -10.08 6.99 -8.01
N THR A 167 -10.95 7.81 -8.60
CA THR A 167 -10.86 8.22 -10.02
C THR A 167 -9.62 9.08 -10.27
N ASP A 168 -9.34 10.03 -9.38
CA ASP A 168 -8.11 10.83 -9.42
C ASP A 168 -6.87 9.94 -9.39
N GLY A 169 -6.82 9.00 -8.44
CA GLY A 169 -5.70 8.06 -8.35
C GLY A 169 -5.53 7.21 -9.61
N ALA A 170 -6.63 6.68 -10.15
CA ALA A 170 -6.61 5.87 -11.36
C ALA A 170 -6.17 6.69 -12.58
N ASN A 171 -6.65 7.94 -12.71
CA ASN A 171 -6.26 8.83 -13.79
C ASN A 171 -4.77 9.17 -13.73
N VAL A 172 -4.23 9.57 -12.57
CA VAL A 172 -2.80 9.89 -12.43
C VAL A 172 -1.94 8.66 -12.72
N ALA A 173 -2.31 7.49 -12.19
CA ALA A 173 -1.57 6.25 -12.42
C ALA A 173 -1.62 5.81 -13.89
N GLY A 174 -2.77 5.97 -14.54
CA GLY A 174 -2.95 5.70 -15.97
C GLY A 174 -2.06 6.58 -16.84
N HIS A 175 -1.98 7.88 -16.55
CA HIS A 175 -1.06 8.78 -17.25
C HIS A 175 0.41 8.41 -17.00
N ALA A 176 0.76 8.07 -15.75
CA ALA A 176 2.10 7.60 -15.44
C ALA A 176 2.47 6.36 -16.27
N TYR A 177 1.58 5.37 -16.39
CA TYR A 177 1.78 4.21 -17.26
C TYR A 177 2.00 4.62 -18.72
N LEU A 178 1.14 5.50 -19.26
CA LEU A 178 1.21 5.97 -20.65
C LEU A 178 2.50 6.75 -20.96
N PHE A 179 3.14 7.36 -19.97
CA PHE A 179 4.42 8.05 -20.16
C PHE A 179 5.62 7.14 -19.90
N ILE A 180 5.60 6.36 -18.82
CA ILE A 180 6.72 5.54 -18.37
C ILE A 180 6.97 4.40 -19.35
N VAL A 181 5.94 3.66 -19.78
CA VAL A 181 6.12 2.45 -20.59
C VAL A 181 6.71 2.76 -21.97
N PRO A 182 6.17 3.71 -22.76
CA PRO A 182 6.77 4.04 -24.05
C PRO A 182 8.17 4.65 -23.90
N SER A 183 8.39 5.51 -22.90
CA SER A 183 9.71 6.13 -22.68
C SER A 183 10.77 5.09 -22.32
N TRP A 184 10.44 4.14 -21.44
CA TRP A 184 11.32 3.04 -21.09
C TRP A 184 11.59 2.17 -22.32
N TRP A 185 10.58 1.89 -23.14
CA TRP A 185 10.75 1.05 -24.33
C TRP A 185 11.74 1.68 -25.31
N VAL A 186 11.62 2.99 -25.55
CA VAL A 186 12.59 3.74 -26.36
C VAL A 186 13.98 3.71 -25.73
N ALA A 187 14.08 3.93 -24.42
CA ALA A 187 15.36 3.90 -23.69
C ALA A 187 16.05 2.53 -23.78
N THR A 188 15.31 1.42 -23.74
CA THR A 188 15.85 0.07 -23.97
C THR A 188 16.39 -0.07 -25.39
N ARG A 189 15.69 0.44 -26.41
CA ARG A 189 16.17 0.43 -27.80
C ARG A 189 17.39 1.31 -28.04
N ALA A 190 17.56 2.35 -27.23
CA ALA A 190 18.74 3.21 -27.24
C ALA A 190 19.93 2.62 -26.44
N GLY A 191 19.76 1.47 -25.77
CA GLY A 191 20.79 0.85 -24.93
C GLY A 191 21.03 1.59 -23.60
N VAL A 192 20.08 2.42 -23.16
CA VAL A 192 20.19 3.22 -21.92
C VAL A 192 19.62 2.48 -20.71
N LEU A 193 18.56 1.68 -20.91
CA LEU A 193 17.89 0.92 -19.85
C LEU A 193 17.79 -0.57 -20.21
N PRO A 194 17.67 -1.47 -19.22
CA PRO A 194 17.40 -2.88 -19.47
C PRO A 194 15.99 -3.08 -20.05
N GLU A 195 15.71 -4.31 -20.48
CA GLU A 195 14.36 -4.73 -20.88
C GLU A 195 13.36 -4.54 -19.73
N GLN A 196 12.11 -4.24 -20.09
CA GLN A 196 11.06 -4.00 -19.12
C GLN A 196 10.60 -5.30 -18.49
N ASP A 197 10.56 -5.32 -17.16
CA ASP A 197 9.83 -6.31 -16.39
C ASP A 197 8.38 -5.81 -16.16
N PRO A 198 7.35 -6.53 -16.66
CA PRO A 198 5.95 -6.17 -16.45
C PRO A 198 5.55 -6.05 -14.97
N ILE A 199 6.16 -6.84 -14.08
CA ILE A 199 5.88 -6.79 -12.64
C ILE A 199 6.37 -5.47 -12.06
N ILE A 200 7.56 -5.01 -12.45
CA ILE A 200 8.09 -3.71 -12.01
C ILE A 200 7.18 -2.57 -12.47
N VAL A 201 6.72 -2.61 -13.73
CA VAL A 201 5.78 -1.62 -14.26
C VAL A 201 4.47 -1.62 -13.47
N LEU A 202 3.91 -2.80 -13.20
CA LEU A 202 2.70 -2.94 -12.39
C LEU A 202 2.88 -2.34 -10.98
N LEU A 203 4.02 -2.61 -10.33
CA LEU A 203 4.33 -2.08 -9.00
C LEU A 203 4.44 -0.56 -8.99
N ILE A 204 5.09 0.04 -10.00
CA ILE A 204 5.17 1.50 -10.13
C ILE A 204 3.77 2.10 -10.26
N VAL A 205 2.94 1.57 -11.15
CA VAL A 205 1.57 2.06 -11.38
C VAL A 205 0.71 1.89 -10.13
N ALA A 206 0.74 0.72 -9.50
CA ALA A 206 -0.02 0.44 -8.29
C ALA A 206 0.42 1.33 -7.12
N THR A 207 1.72 1.65 -7.02
CA THR A 207 2.26 2.55 -6.00
C THR A 207 1.78 3.98 -6.22
N ILE A 208 1.87 4.50 -7.45
CA ILE A 208 1.38 5.85 -7.80
C ILE A 208 -0.12 5.93 -7.52
N TRP A 209 -0.89 4.92 -7.96
CA TRP A 209 -2.32 4.87 -7.72
C TRP A 209 -2.64 4.92 -6.23
N SER A 210 -2.03 4.03 -5.45
CA SER A 210 -2.26 3.94 -4.01
C SER A 210 -1.85 5.22 -3.28
N ALA A 211 -0.71 5.83 -3.66
CA ALA A 211 -0.23 7.07 -3.07
C ALA A 211 -1.19 8.24 -3.32
N VAL A 212 -1.65 8.42 -4.57
CA VAL A 212 -2.59 9.49 -4.91
C VAL A 212 -3.95 9.25 -4.27
N TRP A 213 -4.45 8.01 -4.28
CA TRP A 213 -5.71 7.66 -3.63
C TRP A 213 -5.66 7.91 -2.12
N LEU A 214 -4.60 7.48 -1.44
CA LEU A 214 -4.40 7.74 0.00
C LEU A 214 -4.31 9.24 0.27
N TYR A 215 -3.56 9.98 -0.56
CA TYR A 215 -3.43 11.42 -0.40
C TYR A 215 -4.81 12.10 -0.50
N ARG A 216 -5.55 11.86 -1.59
CA ARG A 216 -6.89 12.45 -1.81
C ARG A 216 -7.93 12.05 -0.77
N ARG A 217 -7.81 10.83 -0.22
CA ARG A 217 -8.76 10.31 0.77
C ARG A 217 -8.56 10.92 2.16
N TYR A 218 -7.35 11.31 2.52
CA TYR A 218 -7.01 11.66 3.90
C TYR A 218 -6.49 13.11 4.09
N PHE A 219 -6.13 13.82 3.02
CA PHE A 219 -5.60 15.19 3.05
C PHE A 219 -6.42 16.12 2.15
#